data_AF-A0A2V5TUA0-F1
#
_entry.id   AF-A0A2V5TUA0-F1
#
_cell.length_a   1.000
_cell.length_b   1.000
_cell.length_c   1.000
_cell.angle_alpha   90.00
_cell.angle_beta   90.00
_cell.angle_gamma   90.00
#
_symmetry.space_group_name_H-M   'P 1'
#
loop_
_entity.id
_entity.type
_entity.pdbx_description
1 polymer ?
#
loop_
_entity_poly.entity_id
_entity_poly.type
_entity_poly.pdbx_seq_one_letter_code
_entity_poly.pdbx_strand_id
1 'polypeptide(L)'
;MASTQTDRIEVTAELAKELIPILEDKIAGFESHIVSLEDERDRLRRTLAELKAKLNGQAASVSANGSKKRLRKGEAVKIVHELLTSLPNNGGLSIKDIVSKTGVSYGSVFRTLHKDKKHRFKQDNGLWKVA
;
A
#
# COMPACT_ATOMS: atom_id res chain seq x y z
N MET A 1 -40.43 58.54 -6.38
CA MET A 1 -39.05 58.02 -6.21
C MET A 1 -39.05 56.62 -5.57
N ALA A 2 -39.97 55.71 -5.95
CA ALA A 2 -40.09 54.35 -5.39
C ALA A 2 -39.72 53.22 -6.38
N SER A 3 -39.55 53.53 -7.68
CA SER A 3 -39.31 52.55 -8.75
C SER A 3 -37.96 51.82 -8.58
N THR A 4 -36.89 52.56 -8.27
CA THR A 4 -35.52 52.04 -8.37
C THR A 4 -35.18 50.91 -7.39
N GLN A 5 -35.88 50.81 -6.25
CA GLN A 5 -35.65 49.74 -5.28
C GLN A 5 -36.42 48.48 -5.66
N THR A 6 -37.66 48.63 -6.14
CA THR A 6 -38.47 47.52 -6.64
C THR A 6 -37.83 46.90 -7.88
N ASP A 7 -37.37 47.72 -8.82
CA ASP A 7 -36.70 47.28 -10.05
C ASP A 7 -35.41 46.49 -9.73
N ARG A 8 -34.66 46.91 -8.71
CA ARG A 8 -33.48 46.17 -8.23
C ARG A 8 -33.85 44.82 -7.61
N ILE A 9 -34.91 44.78 -6.82
CA ILE A 9 -35.39 43.54 -6.18
C ILE A 9 -35.85 42.55 -7.26
N GLU A 10 -36.58 43.01 -8.27
CA GLU A 10 -37.04 42.18 -9.40
C GLU A 10 -35.86 41.59 -10.18
N VAL A 11 -34.87 42.40 -10.55
CA VAL A 11 -33.67 41.92 -11.24
C VAL A 11 -32.91 40.89 -10.40
N THR A 12 -32.75 41.13 -9.09
CA THR A 12 -32.11 40.14 -8.22
C THR A 12 -32.91 38.85 -8.06
N ALA A 13 -34.24 38.93 -8.07
CA ALA A 13 -35.12 37.77 -7.98
C ALA A 13 -35.09 36.94 -9.28
N GLU A 14 -35.01 37.58 -10.45
CA GLU A 14 -34.84 36.90 -11.73
C GLU A 14 -33.48 36.20 -11.83
N LEU A 15 -32.40 36.88 -11.47
CA LEU A 15 -31.06 36.27 -11.40
C LEU A 15 -31.02 35.09 -10.43
N ALA A 16 -31.69 35.20 -9.28
CA ALA A 16 -31.79 34.09 -8.33
C ALA A 16 -32.56 32.90 -8.93
N LYS A 17 -33.66 33.15 -9.64
CA LYS A 17 -34.43 32.09 -10.32
C LYS A 17 -33.63 31.37 -11.39
N GLU A 18 -32.71 32.06 -12.07
CA GLU A 18 -31.81 31.43 -13.04
C GLU A 18 -30.66 30.65 -12.38
N LEU A 19 -30.15 31.14 -11.25
CA LEU A 19 -29.02 30.51 -10.55
C LEU A 19 -29.43 29.26 -9.75
N ILE A 20 -30.63 29.22 -9.18
CA ILE A 20 -31.13 28.07 -8.40
C ILE A 20 -31.02 26.75 -9.19
N PRO A 21 -31.59 26.60 -10.40
CA PRO A 21 -31.53 25.33 -11.13
C PRO A 21 -30.10 24.94 -11.49
N ILE A 22 -29.22 25.90 -11.79
CA ILE A 22 -27.80 25.64 -12.08
C ILE A 22 -27.09 25.07 -10.85
N LEU A 23 -27.42 25.58 -9.66
CA LEU A 23 -26.87 25.09 -8.40
C LEU A 23 -27.45 23.72 -8.04
N GLU A 24 -28.75 23.49 -8.25
CA GLU A 24 -29.40 22.19 -8.05
C GLU A 24 -28.78 21.11 -8.96
N ASP A 25 -28.56 21.41 -10.24
CA ASP A 25 -27.88 20.51 -11.17
C ASP A 25 -26.44 20.19 -10.72
N LYS A 26 -25.71 21.19 -10.21
CA LYS A 26 -24.36 20.97 -9.66
C LYS A 26 -24.39 20.11 -8.40
N ILE A 27 -25.36 20.33 -7.52
CA ILE A 27 -25.55 19.52 -6.31
C ILE A 27 -25.83 18.06 -6.71
N ALA A 28 -26.77 17.84 -7.63
CA ALA A 28 -27.07 16.50 -8.14
C ALA A 28 -25.83 15.83 -8.79
N GLY A 29 -25.04 16.61 -9.54
CA GLY A 29 -23.77 16.14 -10.11
C GLY A 29 -22.76 15.73 -9.04
N PHE A 30 -22.61 16.51 -7.97
CA PHE A 30 -21.74 16.17 -6.84
C PHE A 30 -22.25 14.98 -6.05
N GLU A 31 -23.55 14.85 -5.80
CA GLU A 31 -24.14 13.69 -5.14
C GLU A 31 -23.87 12.40 -5.92
N SER A 32 -24.06 12.43 -7.24
CA SER A 32 -23.72 11.30 -8.11
C SER A 32 -22.22 10.94 -8.04
N HIS A 33 -21.35 11.94 -8.02
CA HIS A 33 -19.91 11.72 -7.89
C HIS A 33 -19.52 11.14 -6.53
N ILE A 34 -20.16 11.59 -5.45
CA ILE A 34 -19.96 11.05 -4.10
C ILE A 34 -20.32 9.56 -4.08
N VAL A 35 -21.50 9.19 -4.58
CA VAL A 35 -21.92 7.77 -4.62
C VAL A 35 -20.91 6.91 -5.38
N SER A 36 -20.43 7.39 -6.54
CA SER A 36 -19.40 6.68 -7.32
C SER A 36 -18.10 6.45 -6.54
N LEU A 37 -17.62 7.48 -5.83
CA LEU A 37 -16.42 7.39 -4.99
C LEU A 37 -16.62 6.44 -3.79
N GLU A 38 -17.82 6.42 -3.21
CA GLU A 38 -18.15 5.49 -2.12
C GLU A 38 -18.16 4.04 -2.60
N ASP A 39 -18.69 3.78 -3.79
CA ASP A 39 -18.64 2.46 -4.43
C ASP A 39 -17.21 2.01 -4.70
N GLU A 40 -16.35 2.91 -5.21
CA GLU A 40 -14.94 2.61 -5.46
C GLU A 40 -14.19 2.32 -4.15
N ARG A 41 -14.41 3.14 -3.12
CA ARG A 41 -13.87 2.93 -1.78
C ARG A 41 -14.24 1.55 -1.24
N ASP A 42 -15.51 1.16 -1.38
CA ASP A 42 -15.99 -0.11 -0.85
C ASP A 42 -15.45 -1.31 -1.65
N ARG A 43 -15.30 -1.18 -2.97
CA ARG A 43 -14.59 -2.18 -3.81
C ARG A 43 -13.14 -2.35 -3.36
N LEU A 44 -12.42 -1.25 -3.15
CA LEU A 44 -11.02 -1.28 -2.71
C LEU A 44 -10.88 -1.88 -1.30
N ARG A 45 -11.82 -1.62 -0.39
CA ARG A 45 -11.84 -2.23 0.93
C ARG A 45 -12.01 -3.76 0.85
N ARG A 46 -12.89 -4.25 -0.02
CA ARG A 46 -13.09 -5.69 -0.24
C ARG A 46 -11.85 -6.35 -0.83
N THR A 47 -11.27 -5.77 -1.88
CA THR A 47 -10.05 -6.33 -2.49
C THR A 47 -8.88 -6.36 -1.51
N LEU A 48 -8.73 -5.31 -0.68
CA LEU A 48 -7.72 -5.29 0.37
C LEU A 48 -7.96 -6.39 1.42
N ALA A 49 -9.21 -6.59 1.85
CA ALA A 49 -9.56 -7.66 2.79
C ALA A 49 -9.26 -9.05 2.19
N GLU A 50 -9.60 -9.28 0.93
CA GLU A 50 -9.30 -10.53 0.21
C GLU A 50 -7.79 -10.77 0.09
N LEU A 51 -7.01 -9.74 -0.27
CA LEU A 51 -5.55 -9.85 -0.36
C LEU A 51 -4.92 -10.14 1.00
N LYS A 52 -5.41 -9.50 2.06
CA LYS A 52 -4.99 -9.81 3.44
C LYS A 52 -5.34 -11.25 3.82
N ALA A 53 -6.54 -11.72 3.50
CA ALA A 53 -6.95 -13.10 3.78
C ALA A 53 -6.08 -14.11 3.01
N LYS A 54 -5.80 -13.87 1.71
CA LYS A 54 -4.90 -14.68 0.90
C LYS A 54 -3.48 -14.69 1.47
N LEU A 55 -2.95 -13.53 1.86
CA LEU A 55 -1.62 -13.42 2.46
C LEU A 55 -1.55 -14.18 3.79
N ASN A 56 -2.55 -14.03 4.66
CA ASN A 56 -2.59 -14.73 5.94
C ASN A 56 -2.73 -16.25 5.76
N GLY A 57 -3.54 -16.71 4.80
CA GLY A 57 -3.65 -18.13 4.46
C GLY A 57 -2.34 -18.71 3.89
N GLN A 58 -1.63 -17.93 3.06
CA GLN A 58 -0.31 -18.30 2.58
C GLN A 58 0.72 -18.33 3.72
N ALA A 59 0.76 -17.32 4.58
CA ALA A 59 1.65 -17.30 5.74
C ALA A 59 1.38 -18.47 6.70
N ALA A 60 0.11 -18.82 6.94
CA ALA A 60 -0.27 -19.97 7.75
C ALA A 60 0.19 -21.29 7.12
N SER A 61 0.03 -21.47 5.81
CA SER A 61 0.46 -22.69 5.11
C SER A 61 1.99 -22.81 4.99
N VAL A 62 2.71 -21.70 4.83
CA VAL A 62 4.18 -21.67 4.88
C VAL A 62 4.69 -21.94 6.29
N SER A 63 4.05 -21.40 7.33
CA SER A 63 4.40 -21.67 8.72
C SER A 63 4.10 -23.12 9.13
N ALA A 64 3.01 -23.71 8.65
CA ALA A 64 2.67 -25.11 8.89
C ALA A 64 3.62 -26.08 8.16
N ASN A 65 4.05 -25.74 6.95
CA ASN A 65 5.11 -26.47 6.23
C ASN A 65 6.53 -26.11 6.72
N GLY A 66 6.65 -25.16 7.64
CA GLY A 66 7.88 -24.64 8.24
C GLY A 66 8.50 -25.55 9.30
N SER A 67 7.96 -26.75 9.54
CA SER A 67 8.65 -27.79 10.30
C SER A 67 9.86 -28.32 9.51
N LYS A 68 10.95 -27.55 9.56
CA LYS A 68 12.35 -27.95 9.32
C LYS A 68 12.64 -28.69 8.01
N LYS A 69 12.16 -28.18 6.87
CA LYS A 69 12.78 -28.59 5.59
C LYS A 69 14.21 -28.03 5.55
N ARG A 70 15.21 -28.92 5.55
CA ARG A 70 16.62 -28.52 5.41
C ARG A 70 16.78 -27.81 4.05
N LEU A 71 17.11 -26.52 4.09
CA LEU A 71 17.43 -25.74 2.90
C LEU A 71 18.61 -26.40 2.17
N ARG A 72 18.51 -26.49 0.85
CA ARG A 72 19.61 -26.92 -0.01
C ARG A 72 20.75 -25.90 0.06
N LYS A 73 21.97 -26.35 -0.27
CA LYS A 73 23.14 -25.46 -0.30
C LYS A 73 22.87 -24.29 -1.26
N GLY A 74 23.03 -23.06 -0.77
CA GLY A 74 22.80 -21.83 -1.54
C GLY A 74 21.35 -21.35 -1.62
N GLU A 75 20.36 -22.12 -1.15
CA GLU A 75 18.96 -21.71 -1.16
C GLU A 75 18.71 -20.54 -0.19
N ALA A 76 19.33 -20.59 1.00
CA ALA A 76 19.33 -19.48 1.94
C ALA A 76 19.93 -18.19 1.33
N VAL A 77 20.90 -18.30 0.43
CA VAL A 77 21.50 -17.14 -0.24
C VAL A 77 20.52 -16.52 -1.22
N LYS A 78 19.84 -17.35 -2.03
CA LYS A 78 18.81 -16.88 -2.98
C LYS A 78 17.68 -16.16 -2.28
N ILE A 79 17.11 -16.76 -1.22
CA ILE A 79 15.98 -16.19 -0.48
C ILE A 79 16.36 -14.84 0.15
N VAL A 80 17.53 -14.76 0.81
CA VAL A 80 18.00 -13.52 1.43
C VAL A 80 18.32 -12.45 0.39
N HIS A 81 18.94 -12.83 -0.73
CA HIS A 81 19.24 -11.91 -1.83
C HIS A 81 17.95 -11.34 -2.44
N GLU A 82 17.00 -12.20 -2.81
CA GLU A 82 15.71 -11.81 -3.39
C GLU A 82 14.93 -10.86 -2.45
N LEU A 83 14.88 -11.17 -1.15
CA LEU A 83 14.28 -10.28 -0.16
C LEU A 83 14.96 -8.91 -0.16
N LEU A 84 16.29 -8.86 -0.06
CA LEU A 84 17.00 -7.57 0.03
C LEU A 84 16.95 -6.77 -1.27
N THR A 85 16.90 -7.42 -2.44
CA THR A 85 16.73 -6.74 -3.73
C THR A 85 15.32 -6.23 -3.98
N SER A 86 14.30 -6.83 -3.35
CA SER A 86 12.91 -6.40 -3.47
C SER A 86 12.57 -5.19 -2.60
N LEU A 87 13.50 -4.73 -1.76
CA LEU A 87 13.27 -3.58 -0.89
C LEU A 87 13.34 -2.27 -1.70
N PRO A 88 12.37 -1.36 -1.50
CA PRO A 88 12.40 -0.05 -2.14
C PRO A 88 13.64 0.74 -1.67
N ASN A 89 14.24 1.51 -2.60
CA ASN A 89 15.33 2.46 -2.33
C ASN A 89 16.59 1.89 -1.67
N ASN A 90 16.95 0.63 -1.94
CA ASN A 90 18.07 -0.05 -1.28
C ASN A 90 17.98 -0.02 0.26
N GLY A 91 16.75 -0.06 0.79
CA GLY A 91 16.50 -0.18 2.22
C GLY A 91 17.20 -1.41 2.79
N GLY A 92 17.75 -1.29 3.99
CA GLY A 92 18.36 -2.43 4.70
C GLY A 92 17.40 -3.07 5.70
N LEU A 93 17.64 -4.33 6.04
CA LEU A 93 16.91 -5.04 7.10
C LEU A 93 17.86 -5.55 8.17
N SER A 94 17.40 -5.60 9.42
CA SER A 94 18.14 -6.29 10.47
C SER A 94 18.14 -7.80 10.22
N ILE A 95 19.11 -8.54 10.78
CA ILE A 95 19.12 -10.02 10.68
C ILE A 95 17.83 -10.61 11.25
N LYS A 96 17.30 -10.03 12.34
CA LYS A 96 16.05 -10.46 12.97
C LYS A 96 14.86 -10.34 12.01
N ASP A 97 14.78 -9.22 11.29
CA ASP A 97 13.71 -9.00 10.31
C ASP A 97 13.85 -9.92 9.10
N ILE A 98 15.08 -10.16 8.63
CA ILE A 98 15.34 -11.11 7.54
C ILE A 98 14.90 -12.52 7.97
N VAL A 99 15.25 -12.97 9.17
CA VAL A 99 14.81 -14.27 9.70
C VAL A 99 13.28 -14.35 9.76
N SER A 100 12.63 -13.30 10.28
CA SER A 100 11.17 -13.25 10.39
C SER A 100 10.46 -13.25 9.03
N LYS A 101 11.02 -12.56 8.03
CA LYS A 101 10.42 -12.41 6.69
C LYS A 101 10.71 -13.60 5.79
N THR A 102 11.86 -14.26 5.95
CA THR A 102 12.28 -15.38 5.08
C THR A 102 11.97 -16.76 5.67
N GLY A 103 11.77 -16.86 6.99
CA GLY A 103 11.70 -18.15 7.69
C GLY A 103 13.04 -18.91 7.73
N VAL A 104 14.12 -18.34 7.20
CA VAL A 104 15.45 -18.94 7.22
C VAL A 104 16.04 -18.82 8.62
N SER A 105 16.60 -19.91 9.15
CA SER A 105 17.24 -19.90 10.48
C SER A 105 18.32 -18.81 10.60
N TYR A 106 18.41 -18.18 11.77
CA TYR A 106 19.40 -17.15 12.08
C TYR A 106 20.83 -17.51 11.62
N GLY A 107 21.32 -18.71 11.97
CA GLY A 107 22.68 -19.13 11.61
C GLY A 107 22.92 -19.26 10.10
N SER A 108 21.88 -19.53 9.32
CA SER A 108 21.97 -19.55 7.85
C SER A 108 21.96 -18.15 7.28
N VAL A 109 21.08 -17.26 7.77
CA VAL A 109 21.09 -15.84 7.39
C VAL A 109 22.43 -15.19 7.71
N PHE A 110 22.95 -15.40 8.93
CA PHE A 110 24.25 -14.89 9.36
C PHE A 110 25.38 -15.37 8.44
N ARG A 111 25.42 -16.67 8.11
CA ARG A 111 26.43 -17.19 7.18
C ARG A 111 26.28 -16.62 5.78
N THR A 112 25.07 -16.47 5.25
CA THR A 112 24.83 -15.84 3.96
C THR A 112 25.39 -14.43 3.94
N LEU A 113 25.01 -13.59 4.91
CA LEU A 113 25.38 -12.17 4.92
C LEU A 113 26.89 -11.96 5.13
N HIS A 114 27.53 -12.79 5.96
CA HIS A 114 28.95 -12.61 6.29
C HIS A 114 29.93 -13.42 5.43
N LYS A 115 29.50 -14.53 4.83
CA LYS A 115 30.42 -15.45 4.11
C LYS A 115 30.18 -15.50 2.62
N ASP A 116 29.03 -15.05 2.13
CA ASP A 116 28.78 -15.02 0.69
C ASP A 116 29.49 -13.83 0.04
N LYS A 117 30.52 -14.13 -0.74
CA LYS A 117 31.29 -13.13 -1.48
C LYS A 117 30.65 -12.78 -2.83
N LYS A 118 29.67 -13.56 -3.30
CA LYS A 118 29.11 -13.44 -4.64
C LYS A 118 28.11 -12.29 -4.75
N HIS A 119 27.23 -12.13 -3.76
CA HIS A 119 26.11 -11.18 -3.86
C HIS A 119 26.32 -9.87 -3.08
N ARG A 120 27.57 -9.60 -2.65
CA ARG A 120 28.04 -8.33 -2.05
C ARG A 120 27.05 -7.75 -1.02
N PHE A 121 26.76 -8.50 0.04
CA PHE A 121 25.98 -7.95 1.15
C PHE A 121 26.81 -6.92 1.95
N LYS A 122 26.21 -5.77 2.23
CA LYS A 122 26.79 -4.68 3.03
C LYS A 122 25.94 -4.45 4.27
N GLN A 123 26.60 -4.21 5.40
CA GLN A 123 25.95 -3.68 6.59
C GLN A 123 26.11 -2.16 6.66
N ASP A 124 25.03 -1.46 6.97
CA ASP A 124 24.97 0.00 7.13
C ASP A 124 24.06 0.32 8.32
N ASN A 125 24.61 0.94 9.36
CA ASN A 125 23.91 1.22 10.62
C ASN A 125 23.13 0.02 11.20
N GLY A 126 23.74 -1.17 11.17
CA GLY A 126 23.11 -2.39 11.69
C GLY A 126 22.12 -3.07 10.73
N LEU A 127 21.81 -2.45 9.60
CA LEU A 127 20.92 -2.97 8.56
C LEU A 127 21.71 -3.56 7.40
N TRP A 128 21.31 -4.73 6.93
CA TRP A 128 21.91 -5.42 5.80
C TRP A 128 21.18 -5.10 4.50
N LYS A 129 21.95 -4.81 3.45
CA LYS A 129 21.46 -4.54 2.10
C LYS A 129 22.38 -5.16 1.06
N VAL A 130 21.92 -5.25 -0.19
CA VAL A 130 22.77 -5.61 -1.34
C VAL A 130 23.55 -4.36 -1.77
N ALA A 131 24.85 -4.51 -2.00
CA ALA A 131 25.77 -3.43 -2.39
C ALA A 131 25.89 -3.26 -3.91
#